data_AF-A0A7X4CUV6-F1
#
_entry.id   AF-A0A7X4CUV6-F1
#
_cell.length_a   1.000
_cell.length_b   1.000
_cell.length_c   1.000
_cell.angle_alpha   90.00
_cell.angle_beta   90.00
_cell.angle_gamma   90.00
#
_symmetry.space_group_name_H-M   'P 1'
#
loop_
_entity.id
_entity.type
_entity.pdbx_description
1 polymer ?
#
loop_
_entity_poly.entity_id
_entity_poly.type
_entity_poly.pdbx_seq_one_letter_code
_entity_poly.pdbx_strand_id
1 'polypeptide(L)'
;MTRRLQRALARKRRNSERRARACGNLARHHGRVAAARCDFLHKLSHGLASGYRVIAMEDLGTNALKHSFLARSVHDAACNVLQIVQWPGTGHRSRNVRVAA
;
A
#
# COMPACT_ATOMS: atom_id res chain seq x y z
N MET A 1 2.52 -11.42 13.33
CA MET A 1 3.18 -12.69 12.92
C MET A 1 4.61 -12.48 12.40
N THR A 2 4.87 -11.48 11.55
CA THR A 2 6.19 -11.14 10.98
C THR A 2 7.34 -11.08 12.00
N ARG A 3 7.16 -10.34 13.11
CA ARG A 3 8.17 -10.22 14.18
C ARG A 3 8.55 -11.58 14.80
N ARG A 4 7.60 -12.51 14.92
CA ARG A 4 7.83 -13.87 15.43
C ARG A 4 8.61 -14.72 14.43
N LEU A 5 8.26 -14.64 13.15
CA LEU A 5 8.96 -15.36 12.07
C LEU A 5 10.40 -14.84 11.89
N GLN A 6 10.61 -13.52 11.94
CA GLN A 6 11.94 -12.92 11.92
C GLN A 6 12.79 -13.34 13.12
N ARG A 7 12.23 -13.32 14.34
CA ARG A 7 12.92 -13.83 15.55
C ARG A 7 13.22 -15.32 15.47
N ALA A 8 12.35 -16.11 14.83
CA ALA A 8 12.61 -17.53 14.62
C ALA A 8 13.75 -17.75 13.62
N LEU A 9 13.80 -16.97 12.53
CA LEU A 9 14.86 -16.99 11.53
C LEU A 9 16.21 -16.55 12.10
N ALA A 10 16.23 -15.48 12.91
CA ALA A 10 17.45 -14.97 13.55
C ALA A 10 18.12 -16.01 14.45
N ARG A 11 17.34 -16.84 15.14
CA ARG A 11 17.82 -17.93 16.00
C ARG A 11 18.33 -19.17 15.24
N LYS A 12 18.16 -19.25 13.91
CA LYS A 12 18.62 -20.42 13.13
C LYS A 12 20.07 -20.24 12.68
N ARG A 13 20.87 -21.31 12.83
CA ARG A 13 22.25 -21.41 12.35
C ARG A 13 22.34 -21.02 10.87
N ARG A 14 23.33 -20.18 10.53
CA ARG A 14 23.66 -19.80 9.15
C ARG A 14 23.91 -21.05 8.31
N ASN A 15 23.45 -21.04 7.05
CA ASN A 15 23.57 -22.13 6.08
C ASN A 15 22.96 -23.49 6.50
N SER A 16 22.05 -23.52 7.48
CA SER A 16 21.30 -24.73 7.80
C SER A 16 20.04 -24.87 6.94
N GLU A 17 19.65 -26.08 6.58
CA GLU A 17 18.39 -26.34 5.88
C GLU A 17 17.17 -25.82 6.65
N ARG A 18 17.23 -25.89 7.99
CA ARG A 18 16.19 -25.34 8.87
C ARG A 18 16.04 -23.82 8.71
N ARG A 19 17.15 -23.10 8.44
CA ARG A 19 17.11 -21.66 8.13
C ARG A 19 16.49 -21.40 6.77
N ALA A 20 16.81 -22.21 5.76
CA ALA A 20 16.20 -22.09 4.42
C ALA A 20 14.67 -22.25 4.50
N ARG A 21 14.17 -23.27 5.22
CA ARG A 21 12.73 -23.47 5.46
C ARG A 21 12.09 -22.28 6.20
N ALA A 22 12.76 -21.75 7.23
CA ALA A 22 12.27 -20.58 7.97
C ALA A 22 12.20 -19.32 7.09
N CYS A 23 13.17 -19.13 6.20
CA CYS A 23 13.19 -18.05 5.21
C CYS A 23 12.01 -18.17 4.25
N GLY A 24 11.76 -19.37 3.70
CA GLY A 24 10.61 -19.64 2.85
C GLY A 24 9.28 -19.33 3.53
N ASN A 25 9.12 -19.69 4.81
CA ASN A 25 7.92 -19.36 5.58
C ASN A 25 7.74 -17.84 5.78
N LEU A 26 8.83 -17.11 6.04
CA LEU A 26 8.80 -15.65 6.14
C LEU A 26 8.42 -15.00 4.80
N ALA A 27 9.04 -15.45 3.69
CA ALA A 27 8.74 -14.96 2.35
C ALA A 27 7.28 -15.22 1.96
N ARG A 28 6.76 -16.43 2.22
CA ARG A 28 5.33 -16.75 2.01
C ARG A 28 4.40 -15.84 2.80
N HIS A 29 4.75 -15.52 4.05
CA HIS A 29 3.96 -14.60 4.85
C HIS A 29 3.96 -13.19 4.27
N HIS A 30 5.12 -12.67 3.85
CA HIS A 30 5.20 -11.39 3.17
C HIS A 30 4.41 -11.37 1.86
N GLY A 31 4.49 -12.44 1.05
CA GLY A 31 3.71 -12.58 -0.18
C GLY A 31 2.20 -12.52 0.07
N ARG A 32 1.70 -13.21 1.11
CA ARG A 32 0.28 -13.14 1.49
C ARG A 32 -0.15 -11.74 1.91
N VAL A 33 0.67 -11.04 2.70
CA VAL A 33 0.38 -9.67 3.14
C VAL A 33 0.37 -8.72 1.94
N ALA A 34 1.31 -8.86 1.00
CA ALA A 34 1.35 -8.06 -0.21
C ALA A 34 0.11 -8.31 -1.10
N ALA A 35 -0.25 -9.58 -1.32
CA ALA A 35 -1.44 -9.94 -2.08
C ALA A 35 -2.73 -9.37 -1.47
N ALA A 36 -2.90 -9.47 -0.15
CA ALA A 36 -4.05 -8.89 0.56
C ALA A 36 -4.11 -7.36 0.42
N ARG A 37 -2.96 -6.68 0.44
CA ARG A 37 -2.87 -5.23 0.21
C ARG A 37 -3.27 -4.86 -1.22
N CYS A 38 -2.80 -5.60 -2.22
CA CYS A 38 -3.18 -5.41 -3.61
C CYS A 38 -4.68 -5.60 -3.83
N ASP A 39 -5.27 -6.66 -3.26
CA ASP A 39 -6.71 -6.94 -3.36
C ASP A 39 -7.56 -5.84 -2.70
N PHE A 40 -7.17 -5.38 -1.51
CA PHE A 40 -7.82 -4.26 -0.84
C PHE A 40 -7.80 -2.98 -1.71
N LEU A 41 -6.63 -2.65 -2.26
CA LEU A 41 -6.47 -1.50 -3.14
C LEU A 41 -7.32 -1.61 -4.40
N HIS A 42 -7.34 -2.79 -5.03
CA HIS A 42 -8.15 -3.02 -6.23
C HIS A 42 -9.64 -2.82 -5.94
N LYS A 43 -10.14 -3.38 -4.84
CA LYS A 43 -11.55 -3.22 -4.41
C LYS A 43 -11.89 -1.77 -4.07
N LEU A 44 -11.00 -1.08 -3.36
CA LEU A 44 -11.17 0.34 -3.02
C LEU A 44 -11.24 1.21 -4.28
N SER A 45 -10.26 1.07 -5.18
CA SER A 45 -10.23 1.82 -6.43
C SER A 45 -11.45 1.53 -7.30
N HIS A 46 -11.85 0.25 -7.41
CA HIS A 46 -13.05 -0.14 -8.14
C HIS A 46 -14.30 0.50 -7.53
N GLY A 47 -14.47 0.41 -6.20
CA GLY A 47 -15.63 0.99 -5.51
C GLY A 47 -15.71 2.51 -5.65
N LEU A 48 -14.57 3.20 -5.58
CA LEU A 48 -14.52 4.64 -5.80
C LEU A 48 -14.87 5.01 -7.25
N ALA A 49 -14.28 4.33 -8.23
CA ALA A 49 -14.51 4.60 -9.65
C ALA A 49 -15.96 4.26 -10.08
N SER A 50 -16.56 3.21 -9.51
CA SER A 50 -17.93 2.83 -9.84
C SER A 50 -18.99 3.70 -9.12
N GLY A 51 -18.69 4.18 -7.91
CA GLY A 51 -19.64 4.88 -7.06
C GLY A 51 -19.65 6.40 -7.26
N TYR A 52 -18.56 7.00 -7.71
CA TYR A 52 -18.39 8.45 -7.74
C TYR A 52 -18.02 8.94 -9.14
N ARG A 53 -18.79 9.92 -9.64
CA ARG A 53 -18.52 10.61 -10.92
C ARG A 53 -17.36 11.60 -10.84
N VAL A 54 -17.06 12.11 -9.63
CA VAL A 54 -15.97 13.05 -9.35
C VAL A 54 -15.35 12.65 -8.02
N ILE A 55 -14.02 12.52 -7.99
CA ILE A 55 -13.24 12.20 -6.80
C ILE A 55 -12.22 13.32 -6.62
N ALA A 56 -12.30 14.04 -5.50
CA ALA A 56 -11.27 15.01 -5.12
C ALA A 56 -10.24 14.31 -4.22
N MET A 57 -8.96 14.57 -4.46
CA MET A 57 -7.86 14.03 -3.66
C MET A 57 -7.00 15.18 -3.15
N GLU A 58 -6.73 15.17 -1.85
CA GLU A 58 -5.80 16.11 -1.24
C GLU A 58 -4.36 15.57 -1.35
N ASP A 59 -3.43 16.42 -1.77
CA ASP A 59 -2.00 16.10 -1.75
C ASP A 59 -1.47 16.27 -0.33
N LEU A 60 -1.75 15.27 0.51
CA LEU A 60 -1.17 15.21 1.84
C LEU A 60 0.29 14.76 1.69
N GLY A 61 1.24 15.58 2.16
CA GLY A 61 2.68 15.27 2.20
C GLY A 61 3.01 14.05 3.07
N THR A 62 2.62 12.86 2.63
CA THR A 62 2.66 11.62 3.40
C THR A 62 4.07 11.08 3.61
N ASN A 63 5.08 11.63 2.93
CA ASN A 63 6.46 11.18 3.03
C ASN A 63 7.00 11.27 4.47
N ALA A 64 6.74 12.37 5.18
CA ALA A 64 7.13 12.50 6.59
C ALA A 64 6.35 11.50 7.49
N LEU A 65 5.08 11.26 7.18
CA LEU A 65 4.21 10.36 7.96
C LEU A 65 4.57 8.87 7.75
N LYS A 66 5.11 8.50 6.58
CA LYS A 66 5.61 7.15 6.27
C LYS A 66 6.87 6.79 7.07
N HIS A 67 7.59 7.77 7.61
CA HIS A 67 8.79 7.57 8.42
C HIS A 67 8.60 7.86 9.92
N SER A 68 7.37 8.16 10.35
CA SER A 68 7.05 8.47 11.74
C SER A 68 6.44 7.27 12.49
N PHE A 69 6.00 7.48 13.73
CA PHE A 69 5.23 6.48 14.50
C PHE A 69 3.90 6.09 13.81
N LEU A 70 3.41 6.92 12.88
CA LEU A 70 2.23 6.65 12.07
C LEU A 70 2.52 5.81 10.83
N ALA A 71 3.79 5.49 10.55
CA ALA A 71 4.20 4.75 9.35
C ALA A 71 3.36 3.49 9.12
N ARG A 72 3.07 2.74 10.18
CA ARG A 72 2.23 1.55 10.08
C ARG A 72 0.82 1.89 9.61
N SER A 73 0.16 2.85 10.25
CA SER A 73 -1.19 3.28 9.89
C SER A 73 -1.24 3.85 8.47
N VAL A 74 -0.22 4.62 8.07
CA VAL A 74 -0.11 5.19 6.72
C VAL A 74 0.10 4.11 5.66
N HIS A 75 0.92 3.10 5.97
CA HIS A 75 1.12 1.95 5.08
C HIS A 75 -0.11 1.05 5.00
N ASP A 76 -0.89 0.94 6.08
CA ASP A 76 -2.12 0.16 6.13
C ASP A 76 -3.29 0.92 5.45
N ALA A 77 -3.30 2.25 5.50
CA ALA A 77 -4.28 3.11 4.80
C ALA A 77 -4.06 3.21 3.28
N ALA A 78 -2.98 2.61 2.77
CA ALA A 78 -2.71 2.50 1.34
C ALA A 78 -2.68 3.85 0.58
N CYS A 79 -2.10 4.88 1.19
CA CYS A 79 -1.94 6.24 0.62
C CYS A 79 -1.05 6.32 -0.64
N ASN A 80 -0.59 5.20 -1.19
CA ASN A 80 0.35 5.16 -2.31
C ASN A 80 -0.33 5.00 -3.68
N VAL A 81 -1.62 4.60 -3.71
CA VAL A 81 -2.34 4.35 -4.97
C VAL A 81 -2.94 5.63 -5.58
N LEU A 82 -3.09 6.68 -4.79
CA LEU A 82 -3.81 7.88 -5.22
C LEU A 82 -2.97 8.86 -6.05
N GLN A 83 -1.64 8.65 -6.15
CA GLN A 83 -0.78 9.48 -7.01
C GLN A 83 -0.90 9.17 -8.52
N ILE A 84 -1.60 8.10 -8.92
CA ILE A 84 -1.78 7.76 -10.35
C ILE A 84 -2.87 8.61 -11.03
N VAL A 85 -3.66 9.38 -10.27
CA VAL A 85 -4.71 10.27 -10.84
C VAL A 85 -4.26 11.73 -10.88
N GLN A 86 -2.99 12.02 -11.15
CA GLN A 86 -2.62 13.33 -11.69
C GLN A 86 -2.94 13.34 -13.18
N TRP A 87 -4.09 13.90 -13.56
CA TRP A 87 -4.48 14.10 -14.95
C TRP A 87 -3.74 15.33 -15.52
N PRO A 88 -2.79 15.17 -16.46
CA PRO A 88 -2.22 16.30 -17.18
C PRO A 88 -3.21 16.65 -18.29
N GLY A 89 -3.97 17.73 -18.10
CA GLY A 89 -4.87 18.24 -19.11
C GLY A 89 -4.12 18.72 -20.35
N THR A 90 -4.40 18.10 -21.50
CA THR A 90 -4.41 18.78 -22.80
C THR A 90 -5.69 18.40 -23.55
N GLY A 91 -6.61 19.37 -23.64
CA GLY A 91 -7.76 19.49 -24.54
C GLY A 91 -8.61 18.25 -24.90
N HIS A 92 -9.79 18.10 -24.30
CA HIS A 92 -11.08 18.50 -24.92
C HIS A 92 -12.29 18.12 -24.04
N ARG A 93 -13.18 19.09 -23.81
CA ARG A 93 -14.63 18.96 -23.48
C ARG A 93 -15.06 17.85 -22.50
N SER A 94 -15.25 18.22 -21.23
CA SER A 94 -16.60 18.44 -20.65
C SER A 94 -16.64 18.35 -19.10
N ARG A 95 -17.08 19.46 -18.49
CA ARG A 95 -17.86 19.60 -17.23
C ARG A 95 -17.19 19.30 -15.88
N ASN A 96 -16.56 20.37 -15.35
CA ASN A 96 -16.59 20.92 -13.98
C ASN A 96 -16.57 19.96 -12.77
N VAL A 97 -15.62 20.12 -11.85
CA VAL A 97 -15.81 20.82 -10.55
C VAL A 97 -14.44 21.38 -10.08
N ARG A 98 -14.41 22.67 -9.71
CA ARG A 98 -13.30 23.32 -9.01
C ARG A 98 -13.37 22.93 -7.53
N VAL A 99 -12.25 22.56 -6.92
CA VAL A 99 -12.12 22.58 -5.46
C VAL A 99 -11.40 23.87 -5.12
N ALA A 100 -12.11 24.78 -4.44
CA ALA A 100 -11.57 26.03 -3.91
C ALA A 100 -10.65 25.71 -2.72
N ALA A 101 -9.56 26.48 -2.61
CA ALA A 101 -8.84 26.66 -1.36
C ALA A 101 -9.62 27.56 -0.41
#